data_AF-A0A9D7GYC8-F1
#
_entry.id   AF-A0A9D7GYC8-F1
#
_cell.length_a   1.000
_cell.length_b   1.000
_cell.length_c   1.000
_cell.angle_alpha   90.00
_cell.angle_beta   90.00
_cell.angle_gamma   90.00
#
_symmetry.space_group_name_H-M   'P 1'
#
loop_
_entity.id
_entity.type
_entity.pdbx_description
1 polymer ?
#
loop_
_entity_poly.entity_id
_entity_poly.type
_entity_poly.pdbx_seq_one_letter_code
_entity_poly.pdbx_strand_id
1 'polypeptide(L)'
;MVRSVRLKVGAGVLALCGQVHVIGCLDTSVLTEGGPRPTCDGGACDGGSGVLPTGDAASQPTPDAALVCKAGDVTTFAPQWKPPKNRQTVCTAGQVDSFAGCFFGPAANSPTCVSFVDAPTNALCRDCLLSDITDAAYGPFVKLGTDAITANVEGCVALVTGQKSASGCGAKAQALAQCTAASCGPTCPVSTHAQVVEYTKCLDAAGKTTCKSYATAAECIKAELAPGQPAEGCASGASIELAAAALGKFFCSP
;
A
#
# COMPACT_ATOMS: atom_id res chain seq x y z
N MET A 1 2.64 1.60 -19.34
CA MET A 1 2.41 0.29 -18.68
C MET A 1 2.94 0.42 -17.27
N VAL A 2 2.04 0.53 -16.30
CA VAL A 2 2.38 0.60 -14.87
C VAL A 2 2.89 -0.77 -14.44
N ARG A 3 4.07 -0.88 -13.84
CA ARG A 3 4.53 -2.14 -13.25
C ARG A 3 4.09 -2.16 -11.79
N SER A 4 2.87 -2.65 -11.53
CA SER A 4 2.39 -2.81 -10.15
C SER A 4 3.29 -3.79 -9.38
N VAL A 5 3.99 -3.27 -8.37
CA VAL A 5 4.73 -4.08 -7.39
C VAL A 5 3.71 -4.76 -6.48
N ARG A 6 3.65 -6.10 -6.54
CA ARG A 6 2.70 -6.89 -5.74
C ARG A 6 3.02 -6.73 -4.26
N LEU A 7 2.00 -6.48 -3.43
CA LEU A 7 2.09 -6.64 -1.98
C LEU A 7 1.25 -7.85 -1.56
N LYS A 8 1.88 -8.94 -1.10
CA LYS A 8 1.13 -10.03 -0.46
C LYS A 8 0.88 -9.64 0.99
N VAL A 9 -0.39 -9.55 1.37
CA VAL A 9 -0.84 -9.23 2.73
C VAL A 9 -1.46 -10.48 3.35
N GLY A 10 -0.92 -10.95 4.48
CA GLY A 10 -1.54 -11.96 5.31
C GLY A 10 -2.72 -11.38 6.10
N ALA A 11 -3.78 -12.16 6.30
CA ALA A 11 -4.95 -11.77 7.07
C ALA A 11 -4.63 -11.77 8.58
N GLY A 12 -3.88 -10.77 9.03
CA GLY A 12 -3.55 -10.52 10.43
C GLY A 12 -4.27 -9.28 10.93
N VAL A 13 -5.03 -9.45 12.01
CA VAL A 13 -5.79 -8.42 12.74
C VAL A 13 -5.04 -7.08 12.82
N LEU A 14 -5.72 -6.00 12.36
CA LEU A 14 -5.36 -4.59 12.51
C LEU A 14 -5.22 -4.26 14.02
N ALA A 15 -4.09 -4.62 14.62
CA ALA A 15 -3.83 -4.37 16.04
C ALA A 15 -3.32 -2.95 16.24
N LEU A 16 -4.21 -2.12 16.79
CA LEU A 16 -3.99 -0.80 17.39
C LEU A 16 -2.60 -0.61 18.01
N CYS A 17 -1.69 0.05 17.28
CA CYS A 17 -0.51 0.70 17.84
C CYS A 17 0.02 1.75 16.86
N GLY A 18 -0.38 3.02 16.99
CA GLY A 18 0.42 4.21 16.62
C GLY A 18 0.91 4.40 15.19
N GLN A 19 0.70 3.46 14.27
CA GLN A 19 1.35 3.44 12.99
C GLN A 19 0.42 3.99 11.92
N VAL A 20 0.93 4.99 11.22
CA VAL A 20 0.42 5.47 9.93
C VAL A 20 0.33 4.27 9.02
N HIS A 21 -0.89 3.90 8.65
CA HIS A 21 -1.13 2.74 7.82
C HIS A 21 -0.71 3.05 6.38
N VAL A 22 0.58 2.90 6.07
CA VAL A 22 0.91 2.36 4.76
C VAL A 22 0.60 0.88 4.88
N ILE A 23 -0.50 0.47 4.24
CA ILE A 23 -1.00 -0.90 4.22
C ILE A 23 0.14 -1.77 3.69
N GLY A 24 0.86 -2.33 4.65
CA GLY A 24 2.20 -2.86 4.53
C GLY A 24 2.40 -4.01 5.50
N CYS A 25 1.33 -4.78 5.78
CA CYS A 25 1.36 -5.91 6.68
C CYS A 25 2.17 -7.04 6.04
N LEU A 26 3.47 -7.07 6.34
CA LEU A 26 4.33 -8.20 6.04
C LEU A 26 4.21 -9.20 7.18
N ASP A 27 3.57 -10.31 6.84
CA ASP A 27 3.63 -11.51 7.65
C ASP A 27 5.07 -12.05 7.55
N THR A 28 5.80 -12.06 8.66
CA THR A 28 7.12 -12.71 8.79
C THR A 28 7.00 -14.23 8.91
N SER A 29 5.96 -14.85 8.32
CA SER A 29 5.98 -16.28 8.05
C SER A 29 7.04 -16.55 6.98
N VAL A 30 8.26 -16.65 7.49
CA VAL A 30 9.45 -17.31 6.98
C VAL A 30 9.14 -18.06 5.69
N LEU A 31 9.68 -17.57 4.58
CA LEU A 31 10.02 -18.39 3.43
C LEU A 31 10.98 -19.48 3.94
N THR A 32 10.42 -20.50 4.57
CA THR A 32 11.08 -21.77 4.61
C THR A 32 10.92 -22.21 3.18
N GLU A 33 11.97 -22.00 2.37
CA GLU A 33 12.10 -22.67 1.09
C GLU A 33 12.21 -24.16 1.36
N GLY A 34 11.09 -24.77 1.74
CA GLY A 34 10.87 -26.20 1.63
C GLY A 34 10.70 -26.49 0.15
N GLY A 35 11.79 -26.37 -0.61
CA GLY A 35 11.86 -27.05 -1.90
C GLY A 35 11.50 -28.51 -1.68
N PRO A 36 10.70 -29.14 -2.57
CA PRO A 36 10.40 -30.55 -2.44
C PRO A 36 11.72 -31.32 -2.38
N ARG A 37 12.00 -31.95 -1.24
CA ARG A 37 13.07 -32.94 -1.15
C ARG A 37 12.72 -34.03 -2.16
N PRO A 38 13.64 -34.45 -3.05
CA PRO A 38 13.38 -35.59 -3.91
C PRO A 38 13.16 -36.81 -3.03
N THR A 39 11.91 -37.25 -2.91
CA THR A 39 11.55 -38.52 -2.30
C THR A 39 11.87 -39.62 -3.30
N CYS A 40 12.98 -40.32 -3.04
CA CYS A 40 13.32 -41.55 -3.73
C CYS A 40 12.50 -42.71 -3.13
N ASP A 41 11.19 -42.72 -3.35
CA ASP A 41 10.35 -43.84 -2.96
C ASP A 41 10.19 -44.81 -4.14
N GLY A 42 10.99 -45.88 -4.10
CA GLY A 42 10.72 -47.11 -4.85
C GLY A 42 11.52 -47.31 -6.14
N GLY A 43 12.85 -47.32 -6.08
CA GLY A 43 13.68 -47.82 -7.18
C GLY A 43 15.12 -47.31 -7.12
N ALA A 44 16.08 -48.22 -7.35
CA ALA A 44 17.51 -47.99 -7.22
C ALA A 44 17.99 -46.68 -7.87
N CYS A 45 18.53 -45.77 -7.06
CA CYS A 45 19.24 -44.59 -7.54
C CYS A 45 20.66 -45.02 -7.92
N ASP A 46 20.86 -45.47 -9.15
CA ASP A 46 22.17 -45.87 -9.65
C ASP A 46 23.14 -44.67 -9.62
N GLY A 47 24.20 -44.84 -8.82
CA GLY A 47 25.28 -43.87 -8.63
C GLY A 47 26.15 -43.76 -9.87
N GLY A 48 25.71 -42.96 -10.85
CA GLY A 48 26.55 -42.54 -11.96
C GLY A 48 27.64 -41.58 -11.48
N SER A 49 28.86 -42.09 -11.27
CA SER A 49 30.09 -41.31 -11.07
C SER A 49 30.47 -40.59 -12.38
N GLY A 50 29.73 -39.53 -12.71
CA GLY A 50 30.13 -38.56 -13.74
C GLY A 50 30.99 -37.48 -13.10
N VAL A 51 32.29 -37.50 -13.36
CA VAL A 51 33.20 -36.41 -13.02
C VAL A 51 32.74 -35.17 -13.78
N LEU A 52 32.06 -34.26 -13.09
CA LEU A 52 31.70 -32.96 -13.65
C LEU A 52 33.01 -32.19 -13.92
N PRO A 53 33.14 -31.55 -15.10
CA PRO A 53 34.31 -30.72 -15.37
C PRO A 53 34.38 -29.64 -14.30
N THR A 54 35.55 -29.51 -13.68
CA THR A 54 35.98 -28.38 -12.85
C THR A 54 35.95 -27.11 -13.70
N GLY A 55 34.75 -26.58 -13.91
CA GLY A 55 34.54 -25.25 -14.43
C GLY A 55 34.96 -24.25 -13.36
N ASP A 56 35.82 -23.32 -13.75
CA ASP A 56 36.36 -22.25 -12.92
C ASP A 56 35.27 -21.69 -12.01
N ALA A 57 35.57 -21.61 -10.70
CA ALA A 57 34.67 -21.11 -9.68
C ALA A 57 34.22 -19.69 -10.05
N ALA A 58 33.09 -19.60 -10.75
CA ALA A 58 32.42 -18.35 -11.01
C ALA A 58 32.21 -17.69 -9.65
N SER A 59 32.87 -16.55 -9.44
CA SER A 59 32.78 -15.80 -8.19
C SER A 59 31.30 -15.65 -7.87
N GLN A 60 30.86 -16.26 -6.76
CA GLN A 60 29.49 -16.07 -6.32
C GLN A 60 29.27 -14.56 -6.20
N PRO A 61 28.23 -13.99 -6.83
CA PRO A 61 27.94 -12.58 -6.66
C PRO A 61 27.84 -12.32 -5.16
N THR A 62 28.71 -11.47 -4.64
CA THR A 62 28.63 -11.02 -3.26
C THR A 62 27.23 -10.47 -3.06
N PRO A 63 26.48 -10.89 -2.02
CA PRO A 63 25.15 -10.37 -1.78
C PRO A 63 25.22 -8.85 -1.76
N ASP A 64 24.50 -8.19 -2.67
CA ASP A 64 24.43 -6.74 -2.70
C ASP A 64 24.05 -6.27 -1.29
N ALA A 65 24.79 -5.29 -0.76
CA ALA A 65 24.52 -4.76 0.56
C ALA A 65 23.04 -4.38 0.65
N ALA A 66 22.32 -5.00 1.59
CA ALA A 66 20.89 -4.78 1.74
C ALA A 66 20.61 -3.26 1.81
N LEU A 67 19.69 -2.78 0.97
CA LEU A 67 19.31 -1.37 0.94
C LEU A 67 18.75 -0.98 2.32
N VAL A 68 19.54 -0.25 3.11
CA VAL A 68 19.10 0.24 4.43
C VAL A 68 18.39 1.57 4.26
N CYS A 69 17.07 1.50 4.35
CA CYS A 69 16.18 2.64 4.35
C CYS A 69 16.29 3.45 5.65
N LYS A 70 16.46 4.77 5.54
CA LYS A 70 16.52 5.69 6.69
C LYS A 70 15.66 6.91 6.47
N ALA A 71 14.97 7.33 7.53
CA ALA A 71 14.23 8.58 7.57
C ALA A 71 15.16 9.78 7.32
N GLY A 72 14.82 10.61 6.34
CA GLY A 72 15.50 11.86 6.03
C GLY A 72 15.07 13.03 6.91
N ASP A 73 15.76 14.16 6.74
CA ASP A 73 15.36 15.40 7.40
C ASP A 73 14.11 16.00 6.74
N VAL A 74 13.20 16.52 7.57
CA VAL A 74 11.95 17.18 7.15
C VAL A 74 11.81 18.56 7.78
N THR A 75 12.90 19.20 8.22
CA THR A 75 12.89 20.53 8.84
C THR A 75 12.14 21.61 8.04
N THR A 76 12.18 21.54 6.70
CA THR A 76 11.47 22.49 5.81
C THR A 76 10.12 21.97 5.32
N PHE A 77 9.68 20.78 5.76
CA PHE A 77 8.43 20.18 5.34
C PHE A 77 7.25 20.90 6.02
N ALA A 78 6.25 21.24 5.21
CA ALA A 78 4.97 21.75 5.69
C ALA A 78 3.85 20.94 5.01
N PRO A 79 3.00 20.24 5.77
CA PRO A 79 1.92 19.47 5.19
C PRO A 79 0.85 20.39 4.60
N GLN A 80 0.21 19.93 3.53
CA GLN A 80 -0.91 20.62 2.89
C GLN A 80 -2.14 19.73 2.93
N TRP A 81 -3.17 20.17 3.66
CA TRP A 81 -4.45 19.45 3.68
C TRP A 81 -5.08 19.46 2.29
N LYS A 82 -5.33 18.27 1.76
CA LYS A 82 -6.07 18.04 0.52
C LYS A 82 -7.38 17.36 0.91
N PRO A 83 -8.50 18.10 0.96
CA PRO A 83 -9.76 17.56 1.44
C PRO A 83 -10.24 16.39 0.57
N PRO A 84 -11.07 15.48 1.11
CA PRO A 84 -11.70 14.46 0.30
C PRO A 84 -12.68 15.08 -0.70
N LYS A 85 -12.73 14.52 -1.92
CA LYS A 85 -13.87 14.69 -2.83
C LYS A 85 -15.13 14.23 -2.10
N ASN A 86 -16.26 14.90 -2.34
CA ASN A 86 -17.55 14.44 -1.81
C ASN A 86 -17.91 13.06 -2.40
N ARG A 87 -18.73 12.29 -1.67
CA ARG A 87 -19.28 11.02 -2.17
C ARG A 87 -20.06 11.25 -3.47
N GLN A 88 -19.87 10.35 -4.42
CA GLN A 88 -20.51 10.37 -5.74
C GLN A 88 -21.09 8.98 -6.03
N THR A 89 -22.06 8.92 -6.94
CA THR A 89 -22.70 7.68 -7.39
C THR A 89 -22.46 7.46 -8.88
N VAL A 90 -21.19 7.46 -9.27
CA VAL A 90 -20.75 7.38 -10.68
C VAL A 90 -20.15 6.02 -11.05
N CYS A 91 -19.82 5.19 -10.07
CA CYS A 91 -19.40 3.81 -10.25
C CYS A 91 -20.55 2.86 -9.89
N THR A 92 -20.66 1.76 -10.63
CA THR A 92 -21.34 0.55 -10.16
C THR A 92 -20.44 -0.21 -9.19
N ALA A 93 -21.02 -1.03 -8.30
CA ALA A 93 -20.25 -1.90 -7.40
C ALA A 93 -19.25 -2.78 -8.16
N GLY A 94 -19.66 -3.35 -9.30
CA GLY A 94 -18.79 -4.18 -10.15
C GLY A 94 -17.62 -3.43 -10.79
N GLN A 95 -17.78 -2.14 -11.12
CA GLN A 95 -16.66 -1.31 -11.59
C GLN A 95 -15.64 -1.07 -10.48
N VAL A 96 -16.10 -0.82 -9.24
CA VAL A 96 -15.19 -0.66 -8.10
C VAL A 96 -14.45 -1.96 -7.79
N ASP A 97 -15.16 -3.10 -7.80
CA ASP A 97 -14.54 -4.42 -7.56
C ASP A 97 -13.52 -4.75 -8.65
N SER A 98 -13.83 -4.45 -9.91
CA SER A 98 -12.88 -4.60 -11.02
C SER A 98 -11.64 -3.72 -10.85
N PHE A 99 -11.83 -2.47 -10.43
CA PHE A 99 -10.71 -1.57 -10.12
C PHE A 99 -9.86 -2.11 -8.98
N ALA A 100 -10.48 -2.54 -7.87
CA ALA A 100 -9.78 -3.07 -6.71
C ALA A 100 -8.95 -4.30 -7.06
N GLY A 101 -9.54 -5.28 -7.77
CA GLY A 101 -8.83 -6.47 -8.25
C GLY A 101 -7.69 -6.15 -9.22
N CYS A 102 -7.80 -5.05 -9.97
CA CYS A 102 -6.79 -4.63 -10.93
C CYS A 102 -5.59 -3.92 -10.34
N PHE A 103 -5.78 -3.13 -9.29
CA PHE A 103 -4.68 -2.36 -8.70
C PHE A 103 -4.14 -2.98 -7.41
N PHE A 104 -4.96 -3.79 -6.71
CA PHE A 104 -4.64 -4.35 -5.40
C PHE A 104 -4.77 -5.87 -5.33
N GLY A 105 -5.33 -6.51 -6.36
CA GLY A 105 -5.49 -7.96 -6.45
C GLY A 105 -4.35 -8.68 -7.18
N PRO A 106 -4.37 -10.02 -7.21
CA PRO A 106 -3.38 -10.83 -7.91
C PRO A 106 -3.43 -10.65 -9.45
N ALA A 107 -4.55 -10.14 -9.97
CA ALA A 107 -4.79 -9.87 -11.38
C ALA A 107 -4.15 -8.56 -11.88
N ALA A 108 -3.36 -7.88 -11.04
CA ALA A 108 -2.64 -6.68 -11.44
C ALA A 108 -1.81 -6.92 -12.71
N ASN A 109 -1.92 -5.99 -13.66
CA ASN A 109 -1.32 -6.05 -15.01
C ASN A 109 -1.89 -7.12 -15.95
N SER A 110 -3.02 -7.75 -15.63
CA SER A 110 -3.71 -8.63 -16.57
C SER A 110 -4.32 -7.83 -17.75
N PRO A 111 -4.52 -8.46 -18.93
CA PRO A 111 -5.23 -7.82 -20.05
C PRO A 111 -6.62 -7.28 -19.66
N THR A 112 -7.31 -7.94 -18.72
CA THR A 112 -8.59 -7.48 -18.16
C THR A 112 -8.46 -6.11 -17.51
N CYS A 113 -7.34 -5.85 -16.83
CA CYS A 113 -7.09 -4.57 -16.18
C CYS A 113 -6.77 -3.45 -17.14
N VAL A 114 -6.02 -3.75 -18.21
CA VAL A 114 -5.81 -2.80 -19.31
C VAL A 114 -7.15 -2.42 -19.92
N SER A 115 -8.00 -3.41 -20.23
CA SER A 115 -9.35 -3.16 -20.77
C SER A 115 -10.22 -2.31 -19.83
N PHE A 116 -10.16 -2.53 -18.51
CA PHE A 116 -10.90 -1.70 -17.55
C PHE A 116 -10.40 -0.24 -17.56
N VAL A 117 -9.09 -0.05 -17.56
CA VAL A 117 -8.44 1.27 -17.53
C VAL A 117 -8.63 2.03 -18.84
N ASP A 118 -8.71 1.33 -19.97
CA ASP A 118 -8.81 1.97 -21.29
C ASP A 118 -10.25 2.13 -21.76
N ALA A 119 -11.22 1.38 -21.20
CA ALA A 119 -12.62 1.46 -21.59
C ALA A 119 -13.20 2.87 -21.34
N PRO A 120 -13.73 3.58 -22.37
CA PRO A 120 -14.34 4.90 -22.20
C PRO A 120 -15.54 4.91 -21.25
N THR A 121 -16.29 3.80 -21.19
CA THR A 121 -17.44 3.63 -20.29
C THR A 121 -17.06 3.65 -18.80
N ASN A 122 -15.79 3.45 -18.46
CA ASN A 122 -15.29 3.51 -17.09
C ASN A 122 -14.66 4.87 -16.74
N ALA A 123 -14.60 5.84 -17.66
CA ALA A 123 -13.87 7.10 -17.44
C ALA A 123 -14.35 7.87 -16.20
N LEU A 124 -15.66 8.13 -16.08
CA LEU A 124 -16.22 8.84 -14.92
C LEU A 124 -15.99 8.08 -13.61
N CYS A 125 -16.07 6.75 -13.63
CA CYS A 125 -15.79 5.95 -12.45
C CYS A 125 -14.31 6.03 -12.05
N ARG A 126 -13.38 5.96 -13.02
CA ARG A 126 -11.95 6.11 -12.77
C ARG A 126 -11.60 7.50 -12.22
N ASP A 127 -12.22 8.57 -12.73
CA ASP A 127 -11.97 9.94 -12.27
C ASP A 127 -12.49 10.19 -10.84
N CYS A 128 -13.51 9.42 -10.42
CA CYS A 128 -13.93 9.39 -9.04
C CYS A 128 -12.95 8.60 -8.17
N LEU A 129 -12.55 7.40 -8.60
CA LEU A 129 -11.70 6.49 -7.82
C LEU A 129 -10.27 7.01 -7.66
N LEU A 130 -9.70 7.59 -8.71
CA LEU A 130 -8.30 8.02 -8.75
C LEU A 130 -8.21 9.54 -8.75
N SER A 131 -7.30 10.06 -7.96
CA SER A 131 -6.88 11.47 -7.99
C SER A 131 -5.37 11.55 -8.12
N ASP A 132 -4.86 12.63 -8.68
CA ASP A 132 -3.44 12.93 -8.69
C ASP A 132 -3.02 13.58 -7.37
N ILE A 133 -1.77 13.40 -6.93
CA ILE A 133 -1.25 14.10 -5.74
C ILE A 133 -1.29 15.63 -5.88
N THR A 134 -1.34 16.15 -7.11
CA THR A 134 -1.47 17.59 -7.38
C THR A 134 -2.92 18.09 -7.30
N ASP A 135 -3.92 17.19 -7.30
CA ASP A 135 -5.33 17.58 -7.26
C ASP A 135 -5.64 18.42 -6.00
N ALA A 136 -6.63 19.30 -6.11
CA ALA A 136 -7.08 20.13 -4.98
C ALA A 136 -7.86 19.32 -3.93
N ALA A 137 -8.43 18.18 -4.32
CA ALA A 137 -9.16 17.27 -3.45
C ALA A 137 -8.94 15.83 -3.90
N TYR A 138 -8.90 14.90 -2.94
CA TYR A 138 -8.57 13.50 -3.18
C TYR A 138 -9.80 12.59 -3.17
N GLY A 139 -9.87 11.69 -4.15
CA GLY A 139 -10.77 10.54 -4.16
C GLY A 139 -10.32 9.46 -3.18
N PRO A 140 -10.86 8.23 -3.28
CA PRO A 140 -10.47 7.12 -2.42
C PRO A 140 -9.02 6.68 -2.63
N PHE A 141 -8.47 6.91 -3.83
CA PHE A 141 -7.09 6.56 -4.16
C PHE A 141 -6.34 7.74 -4.77
N VAL A 142 -5.08 7.92 -4.36
CA VAL A 142 -4.20 9.01 -4.81
C VAL A 142 -2.98 8.41 -5.50
N LYS A 143 -2.72 8.86 -6.73
CA LYS A 143 -1.52 8.50 -7.49
C LYS A 143 -0.32 9.27 -6.96
N LEU A 144 0.72 8.55 -6.57
CA LEU A 144 2.01 9.09 -6.16
C LEU A 144 2.99 8.90 -7.33
N GLY A 145 2.91 9.77 -8.34
CA GLY A 145 3.68 9.64 -9.57
C GLY A 145 3.11 8.59 -10.54
N THR A 146 3.98 7.87 -11.25
CA THR A 146 3.59 6.97 -12.35
C THR A 146 3.09 5.61 -11.90
N ASP A 147 3.66 5.06 -10.81
CA ASP A 147 3.51 3.64 -10.50
C ASP A 147 3.00 3.34 -9.08
N ALA A 148 2.87 4.35 -8.22
CA ALA A 148 2.39 4.17 -6.86
C ALA A 148 0.99 4.75 -6.66
N ILE A 149 0.16 4.03 -5.91
CA ILE A 149 -1.18 4.45 -5.52
C ILE A 149 -1.31 4.24 -4.02
N THR A 150 -1.85 5.22 -3.30
CA THR A 150 -2.18 5.11 -1.88
C THR A 150 -3.68 5.27 -1.66
N ALA A 151 -4.20 4.61 -0.64
CA ALA A 151 -5.57 4.83 -0.16
C ALA A 151 -5.66 6.16 0.62
N ASN A 152 -6.78 6.87 0.48
CA ASN A 152 -7.10 8.10 1.19
C ASN A 152 -8.03 7.80 2.39
N VAL A 153 -7.52 7.02 3.34
CA VAL A 153 -8.26 6.63 4.57
C VAL A 153 -8.62 7.88 5.37
N GLU A 154 -7.74 8.86 5.38
CA GLU A 154 -7.89 10.15 6.06
C GLU A 154 -9.08 10.95 5.51
N GLY A 155 -9.25 10.93 4.18
CA GLY A 155 -10.40 11.50 3.51
C GLY A 155 -11.70 10.77 3.85
N CYS A 156 -11.67 9.44 3.94
CA CYS A 156 -12.83 8.66 4.38
C CYS A 156 -13.25 9.04 5.80
N VAL A 157 -12.31 9.08 6.75
CA VAL A 157 -12.56 9.50 8.13
C VAL A 157 -13.16 10.90 8.17
N ALA A 158 -12.61 11.86 7.42
CA ALA A 158 -13.14 13.22 7.36
C ALA A 158 -14.56 13.30 6.78
N LEU A 159 -14.90 12.46 5.80
CA LEU A 159 -16.26 12.39 5.25
C LEU A 159 -17.25 11.78 6.23
N VAL A 160 -16.89 10.66 6.86
CA VAL A 160 -17.76 9.91 7.77
C VAL A 160 -18.04 10.69 9.06
N THR A 161 -17.01 11.32 9.62
CA THR A 161 -17.11 12.07 10.89
C THR A 161 -17.61 13.51 10.69
N GLY A 162 -17.71 13.98 9.45
CA GLY A 162 -18.02 15.38 9.11
C GLY A 162 -16.88 16.37 9.39
N GLN A 163 -15.71 15.93 9.87
CA GLN A 163 -14.57 16.78 10.21
C GLN A 163 -13.70 17.12 8.98
N LYS A 164 -14.27 17.83 7.99
CA LYS A 164 -13.60 18.12 6.70
C LYS A 164 -12.58 19.27 6.71
N SER A 165 -12.47 20.00 7.82
CA SER A 165 -11.54 21.14 7.93
C SER A 165 -10.08 20.68 8.08
N ALA A 166 -9.13 21.60 7.85
CA ALA A 166 -7.71 21.35 8.05
C ALA A 166 -7.32 21.06 9.52
N SER A 167 -8.21 21.33 10.47
CA SER A 167 -8.03 21.01 11.90
C SER A 167 -8.65 19.68 12.31
N GLY A 168 -9.44 19.05 11.42
CA GLY A 168 -10.11 17.78 11.67
C GLY A 168 -9.14 16.62 11.78
N CYS A 169 -9.62 15.49 12.33
CA CYS A 169 -8.74 14.35 12.58
C CYS A 169 -8.12 13.76 11.31
N GLY A 170 -8.89 13.65 10.22
CA GLY A 170 -8.38 13.23 8.91
C GLY A 170 -7.23 14.12 8.41
N ALA A 171 -7.34 15.44 8.60
CA ALA A 171 -6.28 16.36 8.18
C ALA A 171 -4.96 16.16 8.95
N LYS A 172 -5.04 15.89 10.26
CA LYS A 172 -3.86 15.59 11.09
C LYS A 172 -3.21 14.27 10.68
N ALA A 173 -4.00 13.25 10.36
CA ALA A 173 -3.49 11.98 9.85
C ALA A 173 -2.83 12.16 8.46
N GLN A 174 -3.41 12.96 7.58
CA GLN A 174 -2.84 13.19 6.25
C GLN A 174 -1.52 13.96 6.36
N ALA A 175 -1.43 14.93 7.26
CA ALA A 175 -0.20 15.66 7.52
C ALA A 175 0.96 14.72 7.92
N LEU A 176 0.64 13.73 8.75
CA LEU A 176 1.59 12.70 9.15
C LEU A 176 1.98 11.78 7.97
N ALA A 177 1.01 11.31 7.18
CA ALA A 177 1.31 10.50 5.98
C ALA A 177 2.20 11.25 4.98
N GLN A 178 1.96 12.54 4.78
CA GLN A 178 2.82 13.38 3.93
C GLN A 178 4.22 13.55 4.52
N CYS A 179 4.34 13.75 5.84
CA CYS A 179 5.65 13.88 6.49
C CYS A 179 6.48 12.60 6.35
N THR A 180 5.89 11.43 6.64
CA THR A 180 6.62 10.16 6.56
C THR A 180 7.01 9.84 5.13
N ALA A 181 6.13 10.13 4.15
CA ALA A 181 6.46 10.01 2.73
C ALA A 181 7.59 10.97 2.31
N ALA A 182 7.58 12.23 2.75
CA ALA A 182 8.65 13.19 2.47
C ALA A 182 9.99 12.77 3.11
N SER A 183 9.94 12.21 4.31
CA SER A 183 11.11 11.69 5.02
C SER A 183 11.72 10.46 4.33
N CYS A 184 10.90 9.56 3.79
CA CYS A 184 11.37 8.26 3.30
C CYS A 184 11.53 8.17 1.78
N GLY A 185 10.71 8.89 1.01
CA GLY A 185 10.70 8.81 -0.46
C GLY A 185 12.09 9.00 -1.09
N PRO A 186 12.83 10.07 -0.75
CA PRO A 186 14.15 10.33 -1.34
C PRO A 186 15.22 9.27 -1.04
N THR A 187 15.11 8.56 0.09
CA THR A 187 16.11 7.59 0.57
C THR A 187 15.72 6.14 0.32
N CYS A 188 14.46 5.90 -0.09
CA CYS A 188 13.87 4.57 -0.23
C CYS A 188 13.07 4.43 -1.54
N PRO A 189 13.74 4.37 -2.70
CA PRO A 189 13.04 4.13 -3.95
C PRO A 189 12.39 2.73 -3.93
N VAL A 190 11.09 2.70 -4.16
CA VAL A 190 10.31 1.46 -4.22
C VAL A 190 10.13 1.03 -5.67
N SER A 191 10.78 -0.05 -6.07
CA SER A 191 10.65 -0.68 -7.40
C SER A 191 10.39 -2.19 -7.33
N THR A 192 10.53 -2.78 -6.14
CA THR A 192 10.35 -4.21 -5.88
C THR A 192 9.58 -4.42 -4.58
N HIS A 193 9.01 -5.62 -4.41
CA HIS A 193 8.27 -5.96 -3.19
C HIS A 193 9.15 -5.88 -1.94
N ALA A 194 10.40 -6.36 -2.03
CA ALA A 194 11.37 -6.28 -0.95
C ALA A 194 11.63 -4.83 -0.50
N GLN A 195 11.66 -3.88 -1.45
CA GLN A 195 11.83 -2.46 -1.12
C GLN A 195 10.60 -1.86 -0.44
N VAL A 196 9.39 -2.40 -0.66
CA VAL A 196 8.21 -1.95 0.10
C VAL A 196 8.37 -2.26 1.57
N VAL A 197 8.97 -3.40 1.93
CA VAL A 197 9.27 -3.76 3.33
C VAL A 197 10.14 -2.70 3.99
N GLU A 198 11.24 -2.34 3.34
CA GLU A 198 12.18 -1.35 3.85
C GLU A 198 11.58 0.06 3.88
N TYR A 199 10.74 0.40 2.89
CA TYR A 199 9.98 1.64 2.89
C TYR A 199 9.02 1.71 4.09
N THR A 200 8.24 0.66 4.35
CA THR A 200 7.32 0.60 5.50
C THR A 200 8.07 0.74 6.82
N LYS A 201 9.24 0.11 6.98
CA LYS A 201 10.10 0.30 8.16
C LYS A 201 10.56 1.75 8.29
N CYS A 202 10.93 2.40 7.19
CA CYS A 202 11.30 3.81 7.20
C CYS A 202 10.14 4.69 7.67
N LEU A 203 8.92 4.45 7.17
CA LEU A 203 7.75 5.26 7.51
C LEU A 203 7.43 5.18 9.01
N ASP A 204 7.52 3.98 9.60
CA ASP A 204 7.39 3.79 11.05
C ASP A 204 8.50 4.52 11.83
N ALA A 205 9.75 4.38 11.39
CA ALA A 205 10.88 5.08 12.02
C ALA A 205 10.73 6.61 11.93
N ALA A 206 10.30 7.13 10.79
CA ALA A 206 10.03 8.55 10.57
C ALA A 206 8.93 9.06 11.51
N GLY A 207 7.82 8.32 11.64
CA GLY A 207 6.72 8.64 12.56
C GLY A 207 7.16 8.71 14.02
N LYS A 208 8.15 7.92 14.43
CA LYS A 208 8.72 7.92 15.79
C LYS A 208 9.78 9.00 16.00
N THR A 209 10.35 9.56 14.93
CA THR A 209 11.49 10.48 14.98
C THR A 209 11.14 11.84 14.34
N THR A 210 11.54 12.05 13.09
CA THR A 210 11.46 13.33 12.37
C THR A 210 10.02 13.84 12.21
N CYS A 211 9.03 12.93 12.15
CA CYS A 211 7.61 13.22 12.02
C CYS A 211 6.80 13.09 13.33
N LYS A 212 7.47 12.99 14.49
CA LYS A 212 6.81 12.70 15.78
C LYS A 212 5.72 13.71 16.18
N SER A 213 5.88 14.99 15.84
CA SER A 213 4.87 16.01 16.11
C SER A 213 3.56 15.74 15.36
N TYR A 214 3.65 15.38 14.08
CA TYR A 214 2.49 14.98 13.27
C TYR A 214 1.91 13.64 13.74
N ALA A 215 2.76 12.69 14.17
CA ALA A 215 2.34 11.43 14.76
C ALA A 215 1.42 11.64 15.96
N THR A 216 1.86 12.51 16.88
CA THR A 216 1.09 12.89 18.07
C THR A 216 -0.23 13.56 17.70
N ALA A 217 -0.23 14.45 16.69
CA ALA A 217 -1.45 15.13 16.25
C ALA A 217 -2.46 14.17 15.62
N ALA A 218 -2.00 13.14 14.90
CA ALA A 218 -2.86 12.17 14.23
C ALA A 218 -3.46 11.11 15.16
N GLU A 219 -3.07 11.05 16.44
CA GLU A 219 -3.54 10.04 17.40
C GLU A 219 -5.06 9.95 17.51
N CYS A 220 -5.78 11.04 17.24
CA CYS A 220 -7.25 11.05 17.20
C CYS A 220 -7.83 10.01 16.23
N ILE A 221 -7.11 9.63 15.17
CA ILE A 221 -7.67 8.77 14.11
C ILE A 221 -7.92 7.36 14.64
N LYS A 222 -7.18 6.95 15.67
CA LYS A 222 -7.39 5.67 16.34
C LYS A 222 -8.78 5.57 16.97
N ALA A 223 -9.25 6.67 17.56
CA ALA A 223 -10.58 6.73 18.14
C ALA A 223 -11.66 6.67 17.07
N GLU A 224 -11.45 7.30 15.91
CA GLU A 224 -12.43 7.28 14.81
C GLU A 224 -12.50 5.92 14.10
N LEU A 225 -11.39 5.18 14.03
CA LEU A 225 -11.27 3.87 13.39
C LEU A 225 -11.53 2.68 14.35
N ALA A 226 -11.81 2.94 15.63
CA ALA A 226 -12.02 1.86 16.59
C ALA A 226 -13.28 1.03 16.27
N PRO A 227 -13.34 -0.25 16.67
CA PRO A 227 -14.52 -1.08 16.44
C PRO A 227 -15.81 -0.44 16.96
N GLY A 228 -16.86 -0.46 16.14
CA GLY A 228 -18.17 0.15 16.42
C GLY A 228 -18.24 1.65 16.13
N GLN A 229 -17.14 2.29 15.70
CA GLN A 229 -17.15 3.70 15.33
C GLN A 229 -17.57 3.90 13.88
N PRO A 230 -18.19 5.05 13.54
CA PRO A 230 -18.67 5.29 12.19
C PRO A 230 -17.60 5.08 11.12
N ALA A 231 -16.35 5.45 11.40
CA ALA A 231 -15.25 5.37 10.42
C ALA A 231 -14.46 4.04 10.46
N GLU A 232 -14.88 3.03 11.25
CA GLU A 232 -14.26 1.69 11.25
C GLU A 232 -14.13 1.12 9.82
N GLY A 233 -15.16 1.34 9.00
CA GLY A 233 -15.20 0.91 7.60
C GLY A 233 -14.15 1.54 6.68
N CYS A 234 -13.51 2.64 7.09
CA CYS A 234 -12.51 3.34 6.28
C CYS A 234 -11.17 2.61 6.19
N ALA A 235 -10.89 1.71 7.12
CA ALA A 235 -9.63 0.94 7.18
C ALA A 235 -9.87 -0.58 7.30
N SER A 236 -11.13 -1.04 7.17
CA SER A 236 -11.47 -2.45 7.32
C SER A 236 -11.34 -3.23 6.01
N GLY A 237 -11.03 -4.52 6.11
CA GLY A 237 -10.96 -5.45 4.98
C GLY A 237 -10.08 -6.65 5.32
N ALA A 238 -10.51 -7.85 4.92
CA ALA A 238 -9.71 -9.07 5.15
C ALA A 238 -8.46 -9.14 4.23
N SER A 239 -8.42 -8.32 3.19
CA SER A 239 -7.28 -8.14 2.29
C SER A 239 -7.22 -6.69 1.80
N ILE A 240 -6.07 -6.29 1.24
CA ILE A 240 -5.91 -4.96 0.63
C ILE A 240 -6.90 -4.72 -0.52
N GLU A 241 -7.23 -5.77 -1.29
CA GLU A 241 -8.22 -5.70 -2.36
C GLU A 241 -9.63 -5.45 -1.81
N LEU A 242 -10.03 -6.13 -0.73
CA LEU A 242 -11.33 -5.91 -0.11
C LEU A 242 -11.42 -4.54 0.57
N ALA A 243 -10.34 -4.09 1.23
CA ALA A 243 -10.27 -2.75 1.80
C ALA A 243 -10.36 -1.67 0.71
N ALA A 244 -9.67 -1.86 -0.41
CA ALA A 244 -9.76 -0.97 -1.57
C ALA A 244 -11.19 -0.96 -2.14
N ALA A 245 -11.80 -2.12 -2.32
CA ALA A 245 -13.18 -2.22 -2.80
C ALA A 245 -14.16 -1.48 -1.87
N ALA A 246 -14.05 -1.67 -0.55
CA ALA A 246 -14.88 -0.99 0.44
C ALA A 246 -14.71 0.54 0.38
N LEU A 247 -13.47 1.02 0.34
CA LEU A 247 -13.16 2.45 0.26
C LEU A 247 -13.65 3.08 -1.05
N GLY A 248 -13.43 2.40 -2.17
CA GLY A 248 -13.92 2.83 -3.48
C GLY A 248 -15.45 2.89 -3.53
N LYS A 249 -16.14 1.92 -2.94
CA LYS A 249 -17.60 1.89 -2.85
C LYS A 249 -18.11 3.04 -2.00
N PHE A 250 -17.48 3.29 -0.85
CA PHE A 250 -17.83 4.43 -0.02
C PHE A 250 -17.74 5.76 -0.78
N PHE A 251 -16.67 6.01 -1.54
CA PHE A 251 -16.51 7.28 -2.27
C PHE A 251 -17.36 7.40 -3.54
N CYS A 252 -17.51 6.31 -4.31
CA CYS A 252 -17.91 6.41 -5.71
C CYS A 252 -19.12 5.55 -6.12
N SER A 253 -19.58 4.66 -5.24
CA SER A 253 -20.75 3.79 -5.47
C SER A 253 -21.94 4.27 -4.62
N PRO A 254 -23.19 4.00 -5.06
CA PRO A 254 -24.36 4.05 -4.20
C PRO A 254 -24.17 3.28 -2.89
#